data_AF-A0A0F9JH56-F1
#
_entry.id   AF-A0A0F9JH56-F1
#
_cell.length_a   1.000
_cell.length_b   1.000
_cell.length_c   1.000
_cell.angle_alpha   90.00
_cell.angle_beta   90.00
_cell.angle_gamma   90.00
#
_symmetry.space_group_name_H-M   'P 1'
#
loop_
_entity.id
_entity.type
_entity.pdbx_description
1 polymer ?
#
loop_
_entity_poly.entity_id
_entity_poly.type
_entity_poly.pdbx_seq_one_letter_code
_entity_poly.pdbx_strand_id
1 'polypeptide(L)'
;MSTSKLQRQVSDQLSVYFGGYIIRENIRPEWLRYSNGNRLELDFYLEDLDIAIEVQGSQHYIYTPHFHDSYKDFKRQQKRDIEKKTLCKAYGVTLIEIGGETEIIEMIRFVRQYIAKTYGNDRAAPPQDIDSKWDEKFHSISKTLRKANDKKDYHIFKRGNRHYQKALSLVEFYGMEIIDSIHRQTAQELFFEMRRFESRFNGWYGE
;
A
#
# COMPACT_ATOMS: atom_id res chain seq x y z
N MET A 1 -17.06 -13.74 10.11
CA MET A 1 -16.87 -13.59 8.65
C MET A 1 -15.43 -13.94 8.34
N SER A 2 -15.15 -14.66 7.26
CA SER A 2 -13.76 -14.92 6.86
C SER A 2 -13.12 -13.61 6.37
N THR A 3 -12.05 -13.17 7.03
CA THR A 3 -11.23 -12.03 6.60
C THR A 3 -10.81 -12.21 5.14
N SER A 4 -11.05 -11.21 4.30
CA SER A 4 -10.66 -11.31 2.88
C SER A 4 -9.13 -11.41 2.77
N LYS A 5 -8.63 -12.02 1.69
CA LYS A 5 -7.17 -12.09 1.43
C LYS A 5 -6.55 -10.68 1.44
N LEU A 6 -7.25 -9.71 0.86
CA LEU A 6 -6.80 -8.31 0.80
C LEU A 6 -6.76 -7.69 2.20
N GLN A 7 -7.79 -7.91 3.02
CA GLN A 7 -7.82 -7.39 4.40
C GLN A 7 -6.69 -7.98 5.25
N ARG A 8 -6.38 -9.27 5.07
CA ARG A 8 -5.20 -9.87 5.69
C ARG A 8 -3.89 -9.24 5.21
N GLN A 9 -3.74 -9.00 3.90
CA GLN A 9 -2.57 -8.30 3.36
C GLN A 9 -2.42 -6.89 3.96
N VAL A 10 -3.52 -6.16 4.13
CA VAL A 10 -3.52 -4.84 4.78
C VAL A 10 -3.09 -4.96 6.25
N SER A 11 -3.68 -5.87 7.03
CA SER A 11 -3.30 -6.12 8.43
C SER A 11 -1.80 -6.44 8.55
N ASP A 12 -1.28 -7.35 7.71
CA ASP A 12 0.13 -7.71 7.69
C ASP A 12 1.02 -6.48 7.40
N GLN A 13 0.66 -5.63 6.43
CA GLN A 13 1.42 -4.42 6.14
C GLN A 13 1.34 -3.38 7.27
N LEU A 14 0.17 -3.21 7.89
CA LEU A 14 0.01 -2.28 9.01
C LEU A 14 0.85 -2.71 10.21
N SER A 15 0.83 -4.00 10.56
CA SER A 15 1.67 -4.54 11.64
C SER A 15 3.16 -4.37 11.35
N VAL A 16 3.56 -4.53 10.09
CA VAL A 16 4.95 -4.34 9.67
C VAL A 16 5.33 -2.86 9.78
N TYR A 17 4.68 -1.96 9.04
CA TYR A 17 5.13 -0.57 8.96
C TYR A 17 4.75 0.31 10.15
N PHE A 18 3.69 -0.03 10.87
CA PHE A 18 3.09 0.81 11.91
C PHE A 18 2.83 0.04 13.22
N GLY A 19 3.53 -1.07 13.47
CA GLY A 19 3.36 -1.88 14.69
C GLY A 19 3.68 -1.16 16.00
N GLY A 20 4.32 0.02 15.95
CA GLY A 20 4.52 0.91 17.11
C GLY A 20 3.32 1.80 17.45
N TYR A 21 2.25 1.77 16.65
CA TYR A 21 1.02 2.54 16.85
C TYR A 21 -0.14 1.64 17.29
N ILE A 22 -1.14 2.23 17.94
CA ILE A 22 -2.35 1.50 18.33
C ILE A 22 -3.24 1.29 17.11
N ILE A 23 -3.25 0.05 16.61
CA ILE A 23 -4.08 -0.39 15.49
C ILE A 23 -5.26 -1.20 16.03
N ARG A 24 -6.49 -0.75 15.76
CA ARG A 24 -7.72 -1.50 16.03
C ARG A 24 -8.26 -2.11 14.75
N GLU A 25 -8.65 -3.37 14.80
CA GLU A 25 -9.32 -4.05 13.68
C GLU A 25 -10.82 -4.21 13.93
N ASN A 26 -11.63 -4.05 12.87
CA ASN A 26 -13.09 -4.25 12.87
C ASN A 26 -13.79 -3.50 14.02
N ILE A 27 -13.38 -2.26 14.27
CA ILE A 27 -13.89 -1.45 15.39
C ILE A 27 -15.18 -0.75 15.02
N ARG A 28 -16.08 -0.57 16.00
CA ARG A 28 -17.33 0.19 15.86
C ARG A 28 -17.36 1.38 16.82
N PRO A 29 -16.69 2.49 16.49
CA PRO A 29 -16.57 3.63 17.39
C PRO A 29 -17.93 4.20 17.78
N GLU A 30 -18.05 4.72 19.01
CA GLU A 30 -19.31 5.30 19.53
C GLU A 30 -19.84 6.44 18.66
N TRP A 31 -18.92 7.22 18.07
CA TRP A 31 -19.21 8.39 17.25
C TRP A 31 -19.64 8.03 15.83
N LEU A 32 -19.32 6.83 15.35
CA LEU A 32 -19.59 6.41 13.97
C LEU A 32 -20.96 5.73 13.87
N ARG A 33 -22.02 6.53 13.96
CA ARG A 33 -23.42 6.05 13.93
C ARG A 33 -24.12 6.44 12.64
N TYR A 34 -24.73 5.45 12.01
CA TYR A 34 -25.61 5.64 10.86
C TYR A 34 -26.93 6.30 11.30
N SER A 35 -27.63 6.89 10.33
CA SER A 35 -28.89 7.63 10.49
C SER A 35 -30.03 6.84 11.15
N ASN A 36 -29.93 5.52 11.20
CA ASN A 36 -30.89 4.67 11.92
C ASN A 36 -30.47 4.32 13.37
N GLY A 37 -29.39 4.93 13.89
CA GLY A 37 -28.86 4.72 15.24
C GLY A 37 -27.83 3.60 15.36
N ASN A 38 -27.68 2.74 14.35
CA ASN A 38 -26.73 1.63 14.38
C ASN A 38 -25.29 2.13 14.19
N ARG A 39 -24.34 1.53 14.89
CA ARG A 39 -22.90 1.80 14.66
C ARG A 39 -22.43 1.18 13.36
N LEU A 40 -21.66 1.95 12.61
CA LEU A 40 -20.88 1.46 11.48
C LEU A 40 -19.54 0.92 12.01
N GLU A 41 -18.91 0.11 11.18
CA GLU A 41 -17.62 -0.53 11.46
C GLU A 41 -16.53 0.12 10.62
N LEU A 42 -15.31 0.16 11.15
CA LEU A 42 -14.07 0.47 10.46
C LEU A 42 -13.20 -0.79 10.41
N ASP A 43 -12.71 -1.16 9.24
CA ASP A 43 -11.86 -2.36 9.11
C ASP A 43 -10.56 -2.21 9.90
N PHE A 44 -9.92 -1.04 9.80
CA PHE A 44 -8.77 -0.67 10.61
C PHE A 44 -8.85 0.79 11.08
N TYR A 45 -8.36 1.06 12.28
CA TYR A 45 -8.24 2.41 12.82
C TYR A 45 -6.92 2.56 13.58
N LEU A 46 -6.09 3.51 13.15
CA LEU A 46 -4.84 3.91 13.80
C LEU A 46 -5.19 5.04 14.77
N GLU A 47 -5.45 4.70 16.04
CA GLU A 47 -6.02 5.62 17.03
C GLU A 47 -5.15 6.86 17.23
N ASP A 48 -3.83 6.69 17.29
CA ASP A 48 -2.88 7.78 17.52
C ASP A 48 -2.78 8.78 16.36
N LEU A 49 -3.28 8.42 15.19
CA LEU A 49 -3.14 9.20 13.95
C LEU A 49 -4.47 9.78 13.45
N ASP A 50 -5.61 9.35 14.01
CA ASP A 50 -6.94 9.61 13.47
C ASP A 50 -7.06 9.19 11.99
N ILE A 51 -6.50 8.03 11.65
CA ILE A 51 -6.55 7.45 10.30
C ILE A 51 -7.33 6.14 10.35
N ALA A 52 -8.37 6.04 9.52
CA ALA A 52 -9.14 4.84 9.30
C ALA A 52 -8.85 4.26 7.91
N ILE A 53 -8.82 2.94 7.79
CA ILE A 53 -8.59 2.24 6.53
C ILE A 53 -9.73 1.25 6.30
N GLU A 54 -10.31 1.30 5.10
CA GLU A 54 -11.41 0.45 4.65
C GLU A 54 -10.97 -0.39 3.46
N VAL A 55 -11.20 -1.70 3.53
CA VAL A 55 -10.83 -2.65 2.48
C VAL A 55 -12.07 -2.98 1.66
N GLN A 56 -12.18 -2.34 0.50
CA GLN A 56 -13.36 -2.45 -0.34
C GLN A 56 -13.10 -3.39 -1.52
N GLY A 57 -13.90 -4.44 -1.64
CA GLY A 57 -13.94 -5.24 -2.87
C GLY A 57 -14.83 -4.63 -3.95
N SER A 58 -14.84 -5.26 -5.13
CA SER A 58 -15.66 -4.83 -6.29
C SER A 58 -17.16 -4.70 -5.98
N GLN A 59 -17.66 -5.40 -4.95
CA GLN A 59 -19.04 -5.33 -4.50
C GLN A 59 -19.48 -3.94 -4.04
N HIS A 60 -18.56 -3.06 -3.62
CA HIS A 60 -18.92 -1.67 -3.25
C HIS A 60 -19.30 -0.82 -4.48
N TYR A 61 -18.77 -1.18 -5.65
CA TYR A 61 -18.88 -0.38 -6.87
C TYR A 61 -19.86 -0.96 -7.87
N ILE A 62 -20.07 -2.28 -7.83
CA ILE A 62 -20.86 -3.01 -8.83
C ILE A 62 -21.84 -3.95 -8.14
N TYR A 63 -23.11 -3.90 -8.55
CA TYR A 63 -24.11 -4.88 -8.14
C TYR A 63 -23.70 -6.26 -8.64
N THR A 64 -23.37 -7.13 -7.70
CA THR A 64 -23.05 -8.53 -7.95
C THR A 64 -24.05 -9.39 -7.18
N PRO A 65 -24.88 -10.23 -7.84
CA PRO A 65 -25.91 -11.05 -7.17
C PRO A 65 -25.36 -12.01 -6.11
N HIS A 66 -24.08 -12.38 -6.19
CA HIS A 66 -23.42 -13.20 -5.18
C HIS A 66 -23.19 -12.45 -3.85
N PHE A 67 -23.03 -11.12 -3.91
CA PHE A 67 -22.74 -10.26 -2.77
C PHE A 67 -23.95 -9.43 -2.32
N HIS A 68 -25.03 -9.43 -3.10
CA HIS A 68 -26.22 -8.62 -2.85
C HIS A 68 -27.47 -9.43 -3.16
N ASP A 69 -28.33 -9.60 -2.17
CA ASP A 69 -29.63 -10.28 -2.34
C ASP A 69 -30.56 -9.49 -3.27
N SER A 70 -30.40 -8.16 -3.32
CA SER A 70 -31.14 -7.28 -4.22
C SER A 70 -30.38 -5.99 -4.57
N TYR A 71 -30.79 -5.34 -5.66
CA TYR A 71 -30.25 -4.02 -6.04
C TYR A 71 -30.48 -2.97 -4.95
N LYS A 72 -31.56 -3.11 -4.16
CA LYS A 72 -31.85 -2.25 -3.02
C LYS A 72 -30.81 -2.39 -1.91
N ASP A 73 -30.25 -3.58 -1.72
CA ASP A 73 -29.20 -3.83 -0.73
C ASP A 73 -27.88 -3.20 -1.16
N PHE A 74 -27.54 -3.28 -2.44
CA PHE A 74 -26.40 -2.55 -3.02
C PHE A 74 -26.53 -1.03 -2.85
N LYS A 75 -27.70 -0.45 -3.14
CA LYS A 75 -27.94 0.98 -2.90
C LYS A 75 -27.84 1.36 -1.43
N ARG A 76 -28.30 0.48 -0.53
CA ARG A 76 -28.16 0.69 0.92
C ARG A 76 -26.70 0.64 1.36
N GLN A 77 -25.89 -0.24 0.78
CA GLN A 77 -24.45 -0.29 1.05
C GLN A 77 -23.77 1.01 0.61
N GLN A 78 -24.01 1.48 -0.62
CA GLN A 78 -23.47 2.77 -1.09
C GLN A 78 -23.86 3.94 -0.18
N LYS A 79 -25.11 3.99 0.29
CA LYS A 79 -25.55 5.03 1.23
C LYS A 79 -24.77 4.98 2.55
N ARG A 80 -24.53 3.78 3.09
CA ARG A 80 -23.72 3.59 4.30
C ARG A 80 -22.28 4.03 4.09
N ASP A 81 -21.69 3.72 2.93
CA ASP A 81 -20.30 4.10 2.62
C ASP A 81 -20.17 5.63 2.50
N ILE A 82 -21.13 6.31 1.86
CA ILE A 82 -21.18 7.78 1.79
C ILE A 82 -21.33 8.41 3.17
N GLU A 83 -22.21 7.86 4.01
CA GLU A 83 -22.44 8.39 5.36
C GLU A 83 -21.22 8.16 6.25
N LYS A 84 -20.56 6.99 6.15
CA LYS A 84 -19.30 6.69 6.82
C LYS A 84 -18.24 7.74 6.49
N LYS A 85 -18.01 8.03 5.20
CA LYS A 85 -17.08 9.08 4.75
C LYS A 85 -17.39 10.44 5.37
N THR A 86 -18.67 10.80 5.37
CA THR A 86 -19.14 12.08 5.90
C THR A 86 -18.87 12.19 7.40
N LEU A 87 -19.15 11.12 8.15
CA LEU A 87 -18.91 11.06 9.59
C LEU A 87 -17.42 11.08 9.91
N CYS A 88 -16.59 10.26 9.26
CA CYS A 88 -15.13 10.30 9.44
C CYS A 88 -14.60 11.73 9.27
N LYS A 89 -14.99 12.41 8.18
CA LYS A 89 -14.61 13.80 7.94
C LYS A 89 -15.07 14.75 9.04
N ALA A 90 -16.31 14.59 9.53
CA ALA A 90 -16.87 15.43 10.59
C ALA A 90 -16.14 15.27 11.92
N TYR A 91 -15.59 14.08 12.20
CA TYR A 91 -14.82 13.77 13.40
C TYR A 91 -13.31 13.96 13.23
N GLY A 92 -12.85 14.51 12.10
CA GLY A 92 -11.43 14.73 11.84
C GLY A 92 -10.65 13.46 11.50
N VAL A 93 -11.34 12.34 11.25
CA VAL A 93 -10.73 11.06 10.90
C VAL A 93 -10.49 11.00 9.38
N THR A 94 -9.25 10.79 8.98
CA THR A 94 -8.88 10.58 7.58
C THR A 94 -9.24 9.15 7.18
N LEU A 95 -10.13 8.97 6.20
CA LEU A 95 -10.55 7.66 5.70
C LEU A 95 -9.83 7.32 4.40
N ILE A 96 -9.09 6.21 4.38
CA ILE A 96 -8.38 5.67 3.21
C ILE A 96 -9.09 4.40 2.74
N GLU A 97 -9.42 4.31 1.45
CA GLU A 97 -10.10 3.15 0.86
C GLU A 97 -9.13 2.32 0.01
N ILE A 98 -9.11 1.01 0.22
CA ILE A 98 -8.18 0.07 -0.42
C ILE A 98 -8.97 -0.90 -1.30
N GLY A 99 -8.82 -0.74 -2.62
CA GLY A 99 -9.44 -1.62 -3.62
C GLY A 99 -8.55 -2.78 -4.08
N GLY A 100 -7.23 -2.66 -3.90
CA GLY A 100 -6.25 -3.63 -4.37
C GLY A 100 -4.84 -3.37 -3.85
N GLU A 101 -3.87 -4.08 -4.42
CA GLU A 101 -2.48 -4.04 -3.94
C GLU A 101 -1.80 -2.68 -4.16
N THR A 102 -2.18 -1.94 -5.22
CA THR A 102 -1.63 -0.60 -5.50
C THR A 102 -2.03 0.40 -4.41
N GLU A 103 -3.29 0.35 -3.95
CA GLU A 103 -3.77 1.26 -2.90
C GLU A 103 -3.12 0.96 -1.54
N ILE A 104 -2.70 -0.28 -1.27
CA ILE A 104 -1.92 -0.61 -0.06
C ILE A 104 -0.61 0.17 -0.04
N ILE A 105 0.07 0.20 -1.19
CA ILE A 105 1.35 0.89 -1.36
C ILE A 105 1.16 2.39 -1.12
N GLU A 106 0.14 2.99 -1.73
CA GLU A 106 -0.18 4.41 -1.55
C GLU A 106 -0.62 4.75 -0.11
N MET A 107 -1.35 3.86 0.55
CA MET A 107 -1.69 4.00 1.98
C MET A 107 -0.45 4.07 2.85
N ILE A 108 0.52 3.17 2.66
CA ILE A 108 1.76 3.19 3.46
C ILE A 108 2.51 4.51 3.24
N ARG A 109 2.63 4.96 1.98
CA ARG A 109 3.29 6.23 1.65
C ARG A 109 2.60 7.40 2.33
N PHE A 110 1.28 7.47 2.21
CA PHE A 110 0.47 8.54 2.81
C PHE A 110 0.65 8.60 4.32
N VAL A 111 0.48 7.46 5.02
CA VAL A 111 0.57 7.42 6.49
C VAL A 111 1.97 7.81 6.96
N ARG A 112 3.02 7.37 6.26
CA ARG A 112 4.40 7.77 6.60
C ARG A 112 4.64 9.26 6.39
N GLN A 113 4.18 9.84 5.29
CA GLN A 113 4.28 11.28 5.04
C GLN A 113 3.50 12.09 6.09
N TYR A 114 2.32 11.60 6.46
CA TYR A 114 1.51 12.20 7.52
C TYR A 114 2.25 12.21 8.86
N ILE A 115 2.82 11.07 9.26
CA ILE A 115 3.62 10.97 10.49
C ILE A 115 4.84 11.89 10.43
N ALA A 116 5.58 11.88 9.32
CA ALA A 116 6.78 12.71 9.15
C ALA A 116 6.46 14.20 9.30
N LYS A 117 5.37 14.65 8.68
CA LYS A 117 4.90 16.04 8.75
C LYS A 117 4.40 16.43 10.14
N THR A 118 3.75 15.51 10.85
CA THR A 118 3.06 15.79 12.13
C THR A 118 3.97 15.62 13.34
N TYR A 119 4.83 14.60 13.32
CA TYR A 119 5.62 14.15 14.47
C TYR A 119 7.13 14.08 14.22
N GLY A 120 7.58 14.41 13.01
CA GLY A 120 8.99 14.36 12.61
C GLY A 120 9.42 13.03 11.97
N ASN A 121 10.53 13.08 11.23
CA ASN A 121 11.01 11.96 10.41
C ASN A 121 11.40 10.73 11.23
N ASP A 122 11.90 10.90 12.45
CA ASP A 122 12.35 9.79 13.30
C ASP A 122 11.20 8.84 13.65
N ARG A 123 9.97 9.36 13.79
CA ARG A 123 8.77 8.54 14.05
C ARG A 123 8.12 7.97 12.78
N ALA A 124 8.52 8.47 11.61
CA ALA A 124 8.08 7.98 10.30
C ALA A 124 9.04 6.95 9.69
N ALA A 125 10.17 6.69 10.36
CA ALA A 125 11.10 5.64 9.99
C ALA A 125 10.41 4.27 10.13
N PRO A 126 10.64 3.35 9.17
CA PRO A 126 10.20 1.98 9.35
C PRO A 126 10.98 1.33 10.50
N PRO A 127 10.43 0.26 11.12
CA PRO A 127 11.20 -0.58 12.04
C PRO A 127 12.59 -0.97 11.51
N GLN A 128 13.61 -0.98 12.37
CA GLN A 128 14.99 -1.30 11.98
C GLN A 128 15.16 -2.75 11.48
N ASP A 129 14.29 -3.67 11.86
CA ASP A 129 14.34 -5.09 11.46
C ASP A 129 13.76 -5.32 10.06
N ILE A 130 12.83 -4.46 9.63
CA ILE A 130 12.36 -4.39 8.25
C ILE A 130 13.54 -4.15 7.30
N ASP A 131 14.49 -3.32 7.70
CA ASP A 131 15.66 -2.97 6.89
C ASP A 131 16.46 -4.21 6.48
N SER A 132 16.75 -5.10 7.43
CA SER A 132 17.46 -6.36 7.17
C SER A 132 16.73 -7.29 6.19
N LYS A 133 15.42 -7.43 6.33
CA LYS A 133 14.59 -8.27 5.44
C LYS A 133 14.48 -7.69 4.04
N TRP A 134 14.41 -6.36 3.93
CA TRP A 134 14.41 -5.70 2.63
C TRP A 134 15.77 -5.74 1.97
N ASP A 135 16.87 -5.60 2.71
CA ASP A 135 18.23 -5.74 2.17
C ASP A 135 18.46 -7.12 1.54
N GLU A 136 18.03 -8.20 2.20
CA GLU A 136 18.09 -9.55 1.64
C GLU A 136 17.24 -9.68 0.35
N LYS A 137 16.04 -9.09 0.36
CA LYS A 137 15.12 -9.11 -0.78
C LYS A 137 15.63 -8.27 -1.95
N PHE A 138 16.19 -7.10 -1.68
CA PHE A 138 16.84 -6.22 -2.65
C PHE A 138 18.09 -6.87 -3.23
N HIS A 139 18.90 -7.54 -2.41
CA HIS A 139 20.06 -8.31 -2.87
C HIS A 139 19.65 -9.44 -3.83
N SER A 140 18.58 -10.17 -3.51
CA SER A 140 18.03 -11.23 -4.36
C SER A 140 17.50 -10.71 -5.70
N ILE A 141 16.78 -9.58 -5.68
CA ILE A 141 16.27 -8.90 -6.89
C ILE A 141 17.44 -8.39 -7.73
N SER A 142 18.42 -7.71 -7.13
CA SER A 142 19.61 -7.19 -7.82
C SER A 142 20.41 -8.31 -8.50
N LYS A 143 20.61 -9.45 -7.82
CA LYS A 143 21.24 -10.64 -8.40
C LYS A 143 20.46 -11.20 -9.59
N THR A 144 19.14 -11.15 -9.54
CA THR A 144 18.26 -11.60 -10.62
C THR A 144 18.35 -10.65 -11.83
N LEU A 145 18.35 -9.34 -11.59
CA LEU A 145 18.51 -8.33 -12.64
C LEU A 145 19.89 -8.40 -13.32
N ARG A 146 20.97 -8.61 -12.56
CA ARG A 146 22.32 -8.83 -13.12
C ARG A 146 22.35 -10.01 -14.08
N LYS A 147 21.80 -11.17 -13.67
CA LYS A 147 21.68 -12.35 -14.54
C LYS A 147 20.82 -12.12 -15.78
N ALA A 148 19.82 -11.26 -15.68
CA ALA A 148 18.98 -10.89 -16.83
C ALA A 148 19.69 -9.94 -17.79
N ASN A 149 20.53 -9.03 -17.28
CA ASN A 149 21.36 -8.12 -18.07
C ASN A 149 22.37 -8.86 -18.97
N ASP A 150 22.72 -10.09 -18.59
CA ASP A 150 23.60 -10.95 -19.37
C ASP A 150 22.86 -11.69 -20.51
N LYS A 151 21.51 -11.70 -20.51
CA LYS A 151 20.68 -12.35 -21.54
C LYS A 151 20.08 -11.31 -22.47
N LYS A 152 20.28 -11.46 -23.79
CA LYS A 152 19.86 -10.50 -24.86
C LYS A 152 18.33 -10.35 -25.06
N ASP A 153 17.49 -10.82 -24.13
CA ASP A 153 16.03 -10.95 -24.33
C ASP A 153 15.21 -9.90 -23.56
N TYR A 154 15.46 -8.62 -23.89
CA TYR A 154 14.84 -7.44 -23.27
C TYR A 154 13.29 -7.48 -23.23
N HIS A 155 12.65 -7.81 -24.36
CA HIS A 155 11.19 -7.76 -24.48
C HIS A 155 10.47 -8.89 -23.73
N ILE A 156 11.11 -10.06 -23.60
CA ILE A 156 10.58 -11.22 -22.87
C ILE A 156 10.64 -10.95 -21.36
N PHE A 157 11.74 -10.35 -20.90
CA PHE A 157 11.92 -10.01 -19.48
C PHE A 157 10.97 -8.88 -19.04
N LYS A 158 10.84 -7.79 -19.80
CA LYS A 158 9.98 -6.64 -19.42
C LYS A 158 8.49 -6.98 -19.36
N ARG A 159 7.97 -7.74 -20.33
CA ARG A 159 6.53 -8.08 -20.42
C ARG A 159 6.09 -9.21 -19.47
N GLY A 160 6.99 -10.09 -19.06
CA GLY A 160 6.63 -11.29 -18.30
C GLY A 160 7.29 -11.44 -16.93
N ASN A 161 8.34 -10.66 -16.62
CA ASN A 161 9.11 -10.91 -15.40
C ASN A 161 8.51 -10.18 -14.19
N ARG A 162 7.81 -10.96 -13.35
CA ARG A 162 7.26 -10.53 -12.06
C ARG A 162 8.32 -9.88 -11.15
N HIS A 163 9.59 -10.27 -11.23
CA HIS A 163 10.66 -9.66 -10.44
C HIS A 163 11.06 -8.26 -10.94
N TYR A 164 11.02 -8.01 -12.25
CA TYR A 164 11.28 -6.68 -12.82
C TYR A 164 10.15 -5.69 -12.48
N GLN A 165 8.89 -6.12 -12.66
CA GLN A 165 7.73 -5.30 -12.28
C GLN A 165 7.72 -5.02 -10.77
N LYS A 166 8.12 -6.01 -9.95
CA LYS A 166 8.30 -5.83 -8.52
C LYS A 166 9.49 -4.93 -8.16
N ALA A 167 10.57 -4.94 -8.93
CA ALA A 167 11.70 -4.03 -8.72
C ALA A 167 11.33 -2.59 -9.06
N LEU A 168 10.63 -2.37 -10.17
CA LEU A 168 10.06 -1.07 -10.57
C LEU A 168 9.11 -0.53 -9.51
N SER A 169 8.13 -1.32 -9.07
CA SER A 169 7.19 -0.87 -8.04
C SER A 169 7.88 -0.55 -6.71
N LEU A 170 8.97 -1.26 -6.38
CA LEU A 170 9.78 -0.94 -5.21
C LEU A 170 10.57 0.35 -5.38
N VAL A 171 11.21 0.56 -6.53
CA VAL A 171 11.92 1.83 -6.81
C VAL A 171 10.96 3.02 -6.88
N GLU A 172 9.75 2.83 -7.41
CA GLU A 172 8.68 3.85 -7.39
C GLU A 172 8.15 4.11 -5.98
N PHE A 173 8.02 3.06 -5.15
CA PHE A 173 7.57 3.14 -3.75
C PHE A 173 8.59 3.84 -2.83
N TYR A 174 9.87 3.50 -2.97
CA TYR A 174 10.98 4.11 -2.23
C TYR A 174 11.58 5.32 -2.95
N GLY A 175 10.88 5.90 -3.92
CA GLY A 175 11.38 6.93 -4.85
C GLY A 175 12.32 7.96 -4.19
N MET A 176 13.25 8.48 -5.01
CA MET A 176 14.41 9.37 -4.75
C MET A 176 14.51 10.12 -3.40
N GLU A 177 13.39 10.55 -2.80
CA GLU A 177 13.31 11.20 -1.49
C GLU A 177 13.58 10.27 -0.29
N ILE A 178 13.39 8.94 -0.38
CA ILE A 178 13.67 7.99 0.72
C ILE A 178 15.12 7.44 0.68
N ILE A 179 15.86 7.68 -0.41
CA ILE A 179 17.30 7.35 -0.48
C ILE A 179 18.13 8.16 0.54
N ASP A 180 17.54 9.16 1.20
CA ASP A 180 18.25 10.08 2.07
C ASP A 180 18.37 9.72 3.56
N SER A 181 17.83 8.61 4.08
CA SER A 181 18.22 8.24 5.46
C SER A 181 18.38 6.77 5.85
N ILE A 182 17.86 5.76 5.13
CA ILE A 182 17.88 4.38 5.68
C ILE A 182 18.41 3.29 4.72
N HIS A 183 18.26 3.41 3.40
CA HIS A 183 18.66 2.35 2.44
C HIS A 183 19.64 2.79 1.35
N ARG A 184 20.45 3.80 1.65
CA ARG A 184 21.21 4.56 0.65
C ARG A 184 22.03 3.66 -0.29
N GLN A 185 22.72 2.64 0.23
CA GLN A 185 23.64 1.85 -0.58
C GLN A 185 22.93 0.78 -1.44
N THR A 186 22.11 -0.10 -0.86
CA THR A 186 21.43 -1.17 -1.59
C THR A 186 20.39 -0.64 -2.60
N ALA A 187 19.67 0.43 -2.24
CA ALA A 187 18.69 1.06 -3.14
C ALA A 187 19.38 1.83 -4.28
N GLN A 188 20.50 2.52 -4.01
CA GLN A 188 21.32 3.13 -5.07
C GLN A 188 21.91 2.07 -5.99
N GLU A 189 22.36 0.93 -5.47
CA GLU A 189 22.85 -0.19 -6.28
C GLU A 189 21.75 -0.76 -7.17
N LEU A 190 20.56 -1.04 -6.63
CA LEU A 190 19.43 -1.53 -7.44
C LEU A 190 19.03 -0.50 -8.51
N PHE A 191 18.93 0.77 -8.14
CA PHE A 191 18.61 1.86 -9.06
C PHE A 191 19.67 1.99 -10.17
N PHE A 192 20.95 1.94 -9.80
CA PHE A 192 22.06 1.99 -10.74
C PHE A 192 22.06 0.78 -11.68
N GLU A 193 21.79 -0.43 -11.18
CA GLU A 193 21.66 -1.63 -12.00
C GLU A 193 20.45 -1.54 -12.94
N MET A 194 19.32 -1.00 -12.48
CA MET A 194 18.15 -0.75 -13.32
C MET A 194 18.45 0.29 -14.41
N ARG A 195 19.11 1.40 -14.08
CA ARG A 195 19.52 2.43 -15.05
C ARG A 195 20.58 1.93 -16.02
N ARG A 196 21.52 1.09 -15.58
CA ARG A 196 22.53 0.44 -16.42
C ARG A 196 21.90 -0.58 -17.36
N PHE A 197 20.90 -1.31 -16.86
CA PHE A 197 20.06 -2.24 -17.64
C PHE A 197 19.27 -1.49 -18.72
N GLU A 198 18.74 -0.30 -18.43
CA GLU A 198 18.07 0.57 -19.40
C GLU A 198 19.03 1.26 -20.39
N SER A 199 20.16 1.79 -19.91
CA SER A 199 21.13 2.56 -20.70
C SER A 199 21.90 1.71 -21.72
N ARG A 200 22.22 0.45 -21.40
CA ARG A 200 22.90 -0.49 -22.33
C ARG A 200 22.17 -0.68 -23.66
N PHE A 201 20.87 -0.37 -23.73
CA PHE A 201 20.07 -0.58 -24.93
C PHE A 201 19.50 0.71 -25.55
N ASN A 202 19.44 1.82 -24.82
CA ASN A 202 19.24 3.14 -25.46
C ASN A 202 20.43 3.55 -26.34
N GLY A 203 21.62 2.97 -26.13
CA GLY A 203 22.77 3.07 -27.04
C GLY A 203 22.69 2.20 -28.29
N TRP A 204 21.60 1.42 -28.49
CA TRP A 204 21.35 0.63 -29.71
C TRP A 204 20.31 1.26 -30.65
N TYR A 205 19.66 2.36 -30.23
CA TYR A 205 18.70 3.14 -31.03
C TYR A 205 19.18 4.58 -31.26
N GLY A 206 20.49 4.81 -31.15
CA GLY A 206 21.12 6.10 -31.39
C GLY A 206 22.40 5.94 -32.20
N GLU A 207 22.24 5.55 -33.46
CA GLU A 207 23.03 5.92 -34.65
C GLU A 207 22.17 5.64 -35.89
#